data_AF-A0A2P5X9L9-F1
#
_entry.id   AF-A0A2P5X9L9-F1
#
_cell.length_a   1.000
_cell.length_b   1.000
_cell.length_c   1.000
_cell.angle_alpha   90.00
_cell.angle_beta   90.00
_cell.angle_gamma   90.00
#
_symmetry.space_group_name_H-M   'P 1'
#
loop_
_entity.id
_entity.type
_entity.pdbx_description
1 polymer ?
#
loop_
_entity_poly.entity_id
_entity_poly.type
_entity_poly.pdbx_seq_one_letter_code
_entity_poly.pdbx_strand_id
1 'polypeptide(L)'
;MVANNQILLVFTSIQSKEWLNVKLANGDGRIQARSCSNRAESSGLDDKTKSLVLVNYFHSMSSKKKTCENNSRDLINMLRTCYAAAGNRWANFVVVDYYKRSEGGGSFQAVDTLNGKLLCGCDDIHACVDGSTSGACTP
;
A
#
# COMPACT_ATOMS: atom_id res chain seq x y z
N MET A 1 13.08 7.17 -30.46
CA MET A 1 13.58 7.62 -29.15
C MET A 1 12.61 7.13 -28.09
N VAL A 2 13.02 6.23 -27.20
CA VAL A 2 12.24 5.91 -26.01
C VAL A 2 12.48 7.06 -25.02
N ALA A 3 11.45 7.84 -24.70
CA ALA A 3 11.53 8.89 -23.70
C ALA A 3 11.63 8.23 -22.32
N ASN A 4 12.85 8.16 -21.78
CA ASN A 4 13.09 7.65 -20.42
C ASN A 4 12.53 8.63 -19.38
N ASN A 5 11.21 8.64 -19.18
CA ASN A 5 10.55 9.32 -18.07
C ASN A 5 10.68 8.45 -16.81
N GLN A 6 11.84 8.50 -16.16
CA GLN A 6 12.02 7.92 -14.84
C GLN A 6 11.54 8.93 -13.79
N ILE A 7 10.68 8.50 -12.88
CA ILE A 7 10.22 9.29 -11.73
C ILE A 7 10.86 8.71 -10.48
N LEU A 8 11.70 9.50 -9.80
CA LEU A 8 12.24 9.15 -8.48
C LEU A 8 11.25 9.58 -7.40
N LEU A 9 10.71 8.61 -6.67
CA LEU A 9 9.89 8.83 -5.48
C LEU A 9 10.73 8.54 -4.24
N VAL A 10 10.91 9.54 -3.38
CA VAL A 10 11.63 9.40 -2.11
C VAL A 10 10.65 9.58 -0.97
N PHE A 11 10.55 8.56 -0.11
CA PHE A 11 9.77 8.62 1.12
C PHE A 11 10.70 8.92 2.30
N THR A 12 10.34 9.92 3.10
CA THR A 12 11.12 10.31 4.28
C THR A 12 10.20 10.54 5.48
N SER A 13 10.66 10.15 6.66
CA SER A 13 9.92 10.37 7.90
C SER A 13 10.07 11.79 8.44
N ILE A 14 11.00 12.60 7.90
CA ILE A 14 11.28 13.95 8.40
C ILE A 14 10.31 14.94 7.76
N GLN A 15 9.46 15.56 8.58
CA GLN A 15 8.40 16.49 8.13
C GLN A 15 8.94 17.61 7.22
N SER A 16 10.09 18.19 7.53
CA SER A 16 10.71 19.26 6.71
C SER A 16 11.22 18.81 5.35
N LYS A 17 11.24 17.49 5.08
CA LYS A 17 11.71 16.89 3.83
C LYS A 17 10.59 16.19 3.05
N GLU A 18 9.35 16.26 3.51
CA GLU A 18 8.19 15.72 2.80
C GLU A 18 7.67 16.74 1.77
N TRP A 19 8.01 16.54 0.50
CA TRP A 19 7.45 17.34 -0.61
C TRP A 19 6.30 16.64 -1.35
N LEU A 20 6.19 15.33 -1.19
CA LEU A 20 5.04 14.51 -1.58
C LEU A 20 4.57 13.79 -0.31
N ASN A 21 3.48 14.29 0.26
CA ASN A 21 3.02 13.93 1.61
C ASN A 21 2.61 12.45 1.67
N VAL A 22 3.41 11.65 2.36
CA VAL A 22 3.25 10.19 2.39
C VAL A 22 3.59 9.71 3.78
N LYS A 23 2.67 9.04 4.50
CA LYS A 23 3.05 8.26 5.70
C LYS A 23 1.98 7.22 6.06
N LEU A 24 2.33 5.95 5.89
CA LEU A 24 2.87 4.97 6.84
C LEU A 24 1.90 4.50 7.93
N ALA A 25 1.18 3.43 7.58
CA ALA A 25 0.64 2.46 8.52
C ALA A 25 1.74 1.87 9.43
N ASN A 26 1.44 1.79 10.73
CA ASN A 26 2.17 1.10 11.80
C ASN A 26 3.37 1.88 12.38
N GLY A 27 3.05 2.85 13.24
CA GLY A 27 3.96 3.81 13.88
C GLY A 27 5.23 3.26 14.52
N ASP A 28 5.22 2.02 15.01
CA ASP A 28 6.33 1.46 15.82
C ASP A 28 7.01 0.23 15.18
N GLY A 29 6.75 -0.03 13.90
CA GLY A 29 7.23 -1.21 13.18
C GLY A 29 6.75 -2.53 13.77
N ARG A 30 5.62 -2.50 14.48
CA ARG A 30 4.88 -3.68 14.88
C ARG A 30 3.66 -3.77 14.00
N ILE A 31 3.61 -4.80 13.15
CA ILE A 31 2.38 -5.21 12.49
C ILE A 31 1.39 -5.54 13.61
N GLN A 32 0.35 -4.71 13.75
CA GLN A 32 -0.78 -4.99 14.63
C GLN A 32 -1.91 -5.53 13.78
N ALA A 33 -2.43 -6.69 14.15
CA ALA A 33 -3.60 -7.22 13.48
C ALA A 33 -4.76 -6.21 13.65
N ARG A 34 -5.38 -5.82 12.54
CA ARG A 34 -6.65 -5.06 12.48
C ARG A 34 -6.59 -3.56 12.83
N SER A 35 -5.42 -2.99 13.08
CA SER A 35 -5.27 -1.53 13.24
C SER A 35 -4.30 -0.97 12.20
N CYS A 36 -4.61 0.23 11.70
CA CYS A 36 -3.74 0.99 10.83
C CYS A 36 -3.58 2.38 11.44
N SER A 37 -2.38 2.69 11.92
CA SER A 37 -2.06 3.96 12.57
C SER A 37 -1.00 4.71 11.80
N ASN A 38 -1.05 6.05 11.82
CA ASN A 38 0.03 6.87 11.30
C ASN A 38 1.24 6.88 12.25
N ARG A 39 2.43 7.16 11.71
CA ARG A 39 3.59 7.54 12.53
C ARG A 39 3.37 8.89 13.20
N ALA A 40 4.01 9.13 14.34
CA ALA A 40 3.92 10.37 15.09
C ALA A 40 4.30 11.61 14.25
N GLU A 41 5.25 11.46 13.33
CA GLU A 41 5.71 12.54 12.46
C GLU A 41 4.81 12.78 11.24
N SER A 42 3.67 12.08 11.13
CA SER A 42 2.76 12.12 9.97
C SER A 42 1.51 12.93 10.25
N SER A 43 0.92 13.48 9.18
CA SER A 43 -0.51 13.83 9.19
C SER A 43 -1.39 12.63 9.56
N GLY A 44 -2.61 12.91 10.03
CA GLY A 44 -3.65 11.90 10.19
C GLY A 44 -3.93 11.15 8.88
N LEU A 45 -4.28 9.86 8.97
CA LEU A 45 -4.49 9.00 7.80
C LEU A 45 -5.65 9.50 6.90
N ASP A 46 -6.66 10.12 7.50
CA ASP A 46 -7.82 10.69 6.84
C ASP A 46 -7.61 12.12 6.33
N ASP A 47 -6.41 12.68 6.47
CA ASP A 47 -6.05 13.99 5.91
C ASP A 47 -6.07 13.94 4.37
N LYS A 48 -7.18 14.40 3.80
CA LYS A 48 -7.43 14.44 2.34
C LYS A 48 -6.65 15.54 1.64
N THR A 49 -5.98 16.44 2.36
CA THR A 49 -5.06 17.41 1.74
C THR A 49 -3.78 16.74 1.22
N LYS A 50 -3.52 15.50 1.66
CA LYS A 50 -2.38 14.69 1.19
C LYS A 50 -2.78 13.86 -0.01
N SER A 51 -2.03 13.99 -1.10
CA SER A 51 -2.32 13.29 -2.36
C SER A 51 -1.91 11.81 -2.37
N LEU A 52 -1.03 11.39 -1.47
CA LEU A 52 -0.48 10.03 -1.47
C LEU A 52 -0.72 9.32 -0.13
N VAL A 53 -0.99 8.02 -0.23
CA VAL A 53 -1.13 7.08 0.88
C VAL A 53 -0.13 5.95 0.67
N LEU A 54 0.71 5.70 1.67
CA LEU A 54 1.71 4.62 1.68
C LEU A 54 1.45 3.71 2.86
N VAL A 55 1.40 2.41 2.62
CA VAL A 55 1.27 1.41 3.68
C VAL A 55 2.61 0.72 3.89
N ASN A 56 3.15 0.77 5.11
CA ASN A 56 4.33 -0.02 5.46
C ASN A 56 3.88 -1.26 6.25
N TYR A 57 4.16 -2.42 5.69
CA TYR A 57 3.74 -3.70 6.22
C TYR A 57 4.95 -4.62 6.40
N PHE A 58 5.71 -4.33 7.44
CA PHE A 58 6.85 -5.13 7.85
C PHE A 58 7.17 -4.89 9.33
N HIS A 59 8.00 -5.75 9.90
CA HIS A 59 8.45 -5.60 11.28
C HIS A 59 9.69 -4.70 11.36
N SER A 60 9.91 -4.01 12.48
CA SER A 60 11.12 -3.20 12.70
C SER A 60 12.40 -4.00 12.51
N MET A 61 12.36 -5.31 12.82
CA MET A 61 13.44 -6.25 12.57
C MET A 61 13.10 -7.13 11.37
N SER A 62 13.84 -6.94 10.28
CA SER A 62 13.64 -7.74 9.07
C SER A 62 13.91 -9.22 9.35
N SER A 63 12.99 -10.09 8.92
CA SER A 63 13.12 -11.53 9.10
C SER A 63 12.49 -12.26 7.92
N LYS A 64 13.32 -12.93 7.11
CA LYS A 64 12.85 -13.69 5.93
C LYS A 64 11.72 -14.68 6.26
N LYS A 65 11.76 -15.31 7.44
CA LYS A 65 10.72 -16.24 7.90
C LYS A 65 9.40 -15.51 8.14
N LYS A 66 9.41 -14.45 8.96
CA LYS A 66 8.21 -13.64 9.23
C LYS A 66 7.67 -12.98 7.97
N THR A 67 8.54 -12.55 7.06
CA THR A 67 8.12 -11.99 5.78
C THR A 67 7.32 -12.97 4.94
N CYS A 68 7.64 -14.26 5.00
CA CYS A 68 6.81 -15.30 4.37
C CYS A 68 5.41 -15.31 4.99
N GLU A 69 5.29 -15.34 6.31
CA GLU A 69 3.99 -15.31 7.00
C GLU A 69 3.19 -14.03 6.66
N ASN A 70 3.87 -12.88 6.64
CA ASN A 70 3.26 -11.58 6.39
C ASN A 70 2.83 -11.36 4.94
N ASN A 71 3.64 -11.77 3.96
CA ASN A 71 3.31 -11.65 2.52
C ASN A 71 2.32 -12.73 2.09
N SER A 72 1.18 -12.74 2.76
CA SER A 72 0.07 -13.69 2.61
C SER A 72 -1.26 -12.92 2.51
N ARG A 73 -2.37 -13.59 2.79
CA ARG A 73 -3.71 -12.97 2.89
C ARG A 73 -3.75 -11.81 3.91
N ASP A 74 -2.91 -11.85 4.95
CA ASP A 74 -2.88 -10.81 5.97
C ASP A 74 -2.44 -9.45 5.44
N LEU A 75 -1.54 -9.42 4.45
CA LEU A 75 -1.15 -8.20 3.77
C LEU A 75 -2.36 -7.54 3.08
N ILE A 76 -3.18 -8.32 2.37
CA ILE A 76 -4.40 -7.80 1.71
C ILE A 76 -5.42 -7.30 2.74
N ASN A 77 -5.58 -8.02 3.85
CA ASN A 77 -6.45 -7.60 4.94
C ASN A 77 -5.98 -6.28 5.57
N MET A 78 -4.67 -6.09 5.70
CA MET A 78 -4.11 -4.83 6.17
C MET A 78 -4.37 -3.68 5.19
N LEU A 79 -4.24 -3.91 3.88
CA LEU A 79 -4.56 -2.88 2.88
C LEU A 79 -6.03 -2.41 2.99
N ARG A 80 -6.96 -3.34 3.20
CA ARG A 80 -8.38 -3.01 3.46
C ARG A 80 -8.59 -2.26 4.77
N THR A 81 -7.88 -2.65 5.83
CA THR A 81 -7.92 -1.96 7.12
C THR A 81 -7.43 -0.52 6.98
N CYS A 82 -6.32 -0.33 6.28
CA CYS A 82 -5.76 0.99 6.02
C CYS A 82 -6.62 1.82 5.07
N TYR A 83 -7.31 1.22 4.09
CA TYR A 83 -8.27 1.92 3.25
C TYR A 83 -9.37 2.60 4.09
N ALA A 84 -9.94 1.87 5.05
CA ALA A 84 -10.95 2.42 5.95
C ALA A 84 -10.38 3.53 6.83
N ALA A 85 -9.18 3.33 7.40
CA ALA A 85 -8.50 4.32 8.23
C ALA A 85 -8.06 5.57 7.45
N ALA A 86 -7.77 5.45 6.15
CA ALA A 86 -7.33 6.53 5.28
C ALA A 86 -8.50 7.34 4.66
N GLY A 87 -9.71 7.22 5.23
CA GLY A 87 -10.89 7.93 4.77
C GLY A 87 -11.40 7.43 3.42
N ASN A 88 -11.41 6.11 3.22
CA ASN A 88 -11.83 5.41 2.00
C ASN A 88 -10.94 5.73 0.79
N ARG A 89 -9.62 5.74 1.02
CA ARG A 89 -8.62 5.94 -0.04
C ARG A 89 -7.66 4.76 -0.08
N TRP A 90 -7.49 4.18 -1.26
CA TRP A 90 -6.55 3.10 -1.45
C TRP A 90 -5.11 3.63 -1.41
N ALA A 91 -4.21 2.80 -0.88
CA ALA A 91 -2.79 3.13 -0.86
C ALA A 91 -2.26 3.22 -2.29
N ASN A 92 -1.49 4.26 -2.60
CA ASN A 92 -0.77 4.38 -3.86
C ASN A 92 0.41 3.39 -3.92
N PHE A 93 0.97 3.07 -2.75
CA PHE A 93 2.16 2.25 -2.61
C PHE A 93 2.08 1.39 -1.36
N VAL A 94 2.65 0.19 -1.44
CA VAL A 94 2.84 -0.72 -0.31
C VAL A 94 4.31 -1.11 -0.20
N VAL A 95 4.83 -1.06 1.02
CA VAL A 95 6.21 -1.44 1.35
C VAL A 95 6.15 -2.69 2.20
N VAL A 96 6.93 -3.70 1.80
CA VAL A 96 7.10 -4.95 2.54
C VAL A 96 8.60 -5.22 2.72
N ASP A 97 8.94 -5.99 3.75
CA ASP A 97 10.26 -6.64 3.81
C ASP A 97 10.35 -7.69 2.69
N TYR A 98 11.58 -8.04 2.29
CA TYR A 98 11.98 -9.07 1.31
C TYR A 98 10.90 -9.57 0.34
N TYR A 99 11.15 -9.52 -0.96
CA TYR A 99 10.26 -10.16 -1.93
C TYR A 99 10.17 -11.69 -1.68
N LYS A 100 9.08 -12.12 -1.02
CA LYS A 100 8.76 -13.52 -0.69
C LYS A 100 7.28 -13.73 -0.89
N ARG A 101 6.93 -14.69 -1.74
CA ARG A 101 5.57 -15.15 -1.94
C ARG A 101 5.30 -16.26 -0.92
N SER A 102 4.19 -16.15 -0.22
CA SER A 102 3.64 -17.19 0.63
C SER A 102 2.33 -17.66 0.03
N GLU A 103 1.33 -17.94 0.87
CA GLU A 103 -0.03 -18.21 0.41
C GLU A 103 -0.70 -16.98 -0.22
N GLY A 104 -1.64 -17.19 -1.13
CA GLY A 104 -2.48 -16.12 -1.67
C GLY A 104 -1.70 -14.99 -2.35
N GLY A 105 -0.85 -15.30 -3.34
CA GLY A 105 -0.22 -14.31 -4.24
C GLY A 105 0.81 -13.34 -3.63
N GLY A 106 0.77 -13.11 -2.32
CA GLY A 106 1.69 -12.29 -1.54
C GLY A 106 1.76 -10.83 -1.99
N SER A 107 2.97 -10.27 -2.02
CA SER A 107 3.19 -8.87 -2.36
C SER A 107 2.79 -8.50 -3.79
N PHE A 108 2.78 -9.46 -4.73
CA PHE A 108 2.28 -9.20 -6.09
C PHE A 108 0.78 -9.02 -6.11
N GLN A 109 0.02 -9.93 -5.48
CA GLN A 109 -1.42 -9.75 -5.34
C GLN A 109 -1.74 -8.42 -4.64
N ALA A 110 -0.94 -8.03 -3.65
CA ALA A 110 -1.13 -6.74 -2.99
C ALA A 110 -1.01 -5.56 -3.96
N VAL A 111 -0.03 -5.57 -4.86
CA VAL A 111 0.12 -4.56 -5.92
C VAL A 111 -1.02 -4.63 -6.92
N ASP A 112 -1.40 -5.83 -7.38
CA ASP A 112 -2.48 -6.04 -8.33
C ASP A 112 -3.83 -5.56 -7.78
N THR A 113 -4.11 -5.84 -6.50
CA THR A 113 -5.29 -5.33 -5.80
C THR A 113 -5.26 -3.81 -5.69
N LEU A 114 -4.14 -3.19 -5.31
CA LEU A 114 -4.06 -1.72 -5.25
C LEU A 114 -4.29 -1.08 -6.62
N ASN A 115 -3.65 -1.61 -7.66
CA ASN A 115 -3.82 -1.11 -9.02
C ASN A 115 -5.25 -1.29 -9.53
N GLY A 116 -5.86 -2.47 -9.32
CA GLY A 116 -7.25 -2.71 -9.67
C GLY A 116 -8.19 -1.74 -8.97
N LYS A 117 -7.99 -1.53 -7.67
CA LYS A 117 -8.81 -0.59 -6.88
C LYS A 117 -8.63 0.87 -7.29
N LEU A 118 -7.41 1.29 -7.63
CA LEU A 118 -7.11 2.67 -8.03
C LEU A 118 -7.54 2.99 -9.46
N LEU A 119 -7.42 2.03 -10.40
CA LEU A 119 -7.66 2.27 -11.82
C LEU A 119 -9.10 2.02 -12.24
N CYS A 120 -9.74 0.97 -11.72
CA CYS A 120 -11.06 0.55 -12.18
C CYS A 120 -12.02 0.13 -11.04
N GLY A 121 -11.57 0.10 -9.78
CA GLY A 121 -12.36 -0.30 -8.62
C GLY A 121 -12.43 -1.80 -8.34
N CYS A 122 -11.77 -2.65 -9.15
CA CYS A 122 -11.80 -4.11 -9.01
C CYS A 122 -10.81 -4.61 -7.94
N ASP A 123 -11.02 -5.83 -7.44
CA ASP A 123 -10.11 -6.46 -6.45
C ASP A 123 -8.80 -6.99 -7.06
N ASP A 124 -8.71 -6.98 -8.39
CA ASP A 124 -7.54 -7.38 -9.16
C ASP A 124 -7.46 -6.49 -10.41
N ILE A 125 -6.25 -6.10 -10.80
CA ILE A 125 -6.00 -5.33 -12.02
C ILE A 125 -6.35 -6.13 -13.28
N HIS A 126 -6.20 -7.46 -13.24
CA HIS A 126 -6.54 -8.34 -14.36
C HIS A 126 -8.04 -8.44 -14.60
N ALA A 127 -8.86 -8.05 -13.61
CA ALA A 127 -10.31 -7.95 -13.75
C ALA A 127 -10.75 -6.63 -14.39
N CYS A 128 -9.87 -5.64 -14.55
CA CYS A 128 -10.23 -4.37 -15.18
C CYS A 128 -10.51 -4.56 -16.67
N VAL A 129 -11.66 -4.05 -17.13
CA VAL A 129 -11.95 -3.93 -18.56
C VAL A 129 -11.20 -2.73 -19.16
N ASP A 130 -10.54 -2.93 -20.30
CA ASP A 130 -9.81 -1.88 -21.00
C ASP A 130 -10.67 -0.63 -21.25
N GLY A 131 -10.12 0.54 -20.90
CA GLY A 131 -10.80 1.83 -21.05
C GLY A 131 -11.88 2.13 -20.00
N SER A 132 -12.15 1.21 -19.06
CA SER A 132 -13.06 1.45 -17.94
C SER A 132 -12.39 2.24 -16.82
N THR A 133 -13.08 3.24 -16.30
CA THR A 133 -12.68 4.01 -15.12
C THR A 133 -13.42 3.61 -13.85
N SER A 134 -14.43 2.72 -13.93
CA SER A 134 -15.18 2.27 -12.75
C SER A 134 -16.02 1.01 -12.97
N GLY A 135 -15.94 0.06 -12.03
CA GLY A 135 -16.96 -0.94 -11.70
C GLY A 135 -17.17 -2.09 -12.70
N ALA A 136 -16.68 -1.96 -13.93
CA ALA A 136 -16.69 -3.03 -14.91
C ALA A 136 -15.55 -4.02 -14.61
N CYS A 137 -15.84 -5.00 -13.74
CA CYS A 137 -14.92 -6.08 -13.39
C CYS A 137 -15.33 -7.37 -14.11
N THR A 138 -14.41 -7.98 -14.84
CA THR A 138 -14.59 -9.34 -15.38
C THR A 138 -13.93 -10.39 -14.48
N PRO A 139 -14.52 -11.58 -14.33
CA PRO A 139 -13.92 -12.68 -13.56
C PRO A 139 -12.55 -13.13 -14.10
#